data_AF-A0A2T7PU16-F1
#
_entry.id   AF-A0A2T7PU16-F1
#
_cell.length_a   1.000
_cell.length_b   1.000
_cell.length_c   1.000
_cell.angle_alpha   90.00
_cell.angle_beta   90.00
_cell.angle_gamma   90.00
#
_symmetry.space_group_name_H-M   'P 1'
#
loop_
_entity.id
_entity.type
_entity.pdbx_description
1 polymer ?
#
loop_
_entity_poly.entity_id
_entity_poly.type
_entity_poly.pdbx_seq_one_letter_code
_entity_poly.pdbx_strand_id
1 'polypeptide(L)'
;MFVAHCKITLPYPVPERVVWNRTSNNTWEVDFPPEHVWGKDSIAVVNDPAGGKENVLRVHFTKKHYWGSPDNPVGGGFLYPPIPPETAMLMSFDIYFSSNFDFSKGGKLPGLWGGNVDACGSGSYTEDCFTLRFVWREGGVGGIFAHLPRDQSPDFCDRPDVMCETSWGLGLGRGTWTFKKSRWQRISMYVKLNIPGHQDGYIKVELNELTFLMYQWYDVGST
;
A
#
# COMPACT_ATOMS: atom_id res chain seq x y z
N MET A 1 11.79 17.57 -5.48
CA MET A 1 11.93 16.91 -4.17
C MET A 1 10.51 16.59 -3.75
N PHE A 2 10.18 15.30 -3.66
CA PHE A 2 8.81 14.86 -3.41
C PHE A 2 8.82 13.94 -2.22
N VAL A 3 7.96 14.21 -1.25
CA VAL A 3 7.98 13.56 0.04
C VAL A 3 6.58 13.08 0.40
N ALA A 4 6.47 11.78 0.74
CA ALA A 4 5.28 11.21 1.38
C ALA A 4 5.60 10.89 2.83
N HIS A 5 4.72 11.25 3.76
CA HIS A 5 4.86 10.84 5.16
C HIS A 5 3.73 9.88 5.53
N CYS A 6 4.03 8.86 6.35
CA CYS A 6 3.06 7.84 6.77
C CYS A 6 2.98 7.69 8.31
N LYS A 7 1.76 7.57 8.84
CA LYS A 7 1.48 7.09 10.20
C LYS A 7 0.80 5.73 10.09
N ILE A 8 1.50 4.63 10.36
CA ILE A 8 0.97 3.27 10.15
C ILE A 8 0.18 2.82 11.39
N THR A 9 -0.96 2.17 11.18
CA THR A 9 -1.73 1.47 12.21
C THR A 9 -1.76 -0.02 11.88
N LEU A 10 -1.29 -0.84 12.81
CA LEU A 10 -1.25 -2.30 12.69
C LEU A 10 -2.63 -2.94 12.98
N PRO A 11 -2.89 -4.17 12.46
CA PRO A 11 -4.14 -4.88 12.73
C PRO A 11 -4.27 -5.39 14.19
N TYR A 12 -5.52 -5.68 14.58
CA TYR A 12 -6.06 -6.12 15.89
C TYR A 12 -5.27 -7.30 16.56
N PRO A 13 -5.20 -7.47 17.92
CA PRO A 13 -6.17 -7.09 18.96
C PRO A 13 -6.11 -5.67 19.54
N VAL A 14 -5.15 -4.84 19.16
CA VAL A 14 -5.20 -3.40 19.45
C VAL A 14 -4.56 -2.68 18.26
N PRO A 15 -5.21 -1.66 17.67
CA PRO A 15 -4.54 -0.80 16.71
C PRO A 15 -3.52 0.06 17.47
N GLU A 16 -2.33 -0.49 17.74
CA GLU A 16 -1.24 0.34 18.21
C GLU A 16 -0.77 1.17 17.01
N ARG A 17 -1.07 2.46 17.10
CA ARG A 17 -0.49 3.45 16.21
C ARG A 17 1.02 3.45 16.45
N VAL A 18 1.80 3.22 15.41
CA VAL A 18 3.25 3.28 15.51
C VAL A 18 3.67 4.69 15.90
N VAL A 19 4.36 4.82 17.04
CA VAL A 19 4.96 6.07 17.48
C VAL A 19 6.40 6.09 16.98
N TRP A 20 6.69 7.01 16.06
CA TRP A 20 8.02 7.13 15.50
C TRP A 20 8.92 7.94 16.43
N ASN A 21 9.97 7.31 16.94
CA ASN A 21 10.94 7.93 17.82
C ASN A 21 12.17 8.34 17.02
N ARG A 22 12.57 9.60 17.17
CA ARG A 22 13.79 10.09 16.53
C ARG A 22 14.99 9.70 17.38
N THR A 23 15.71 8.67 16.97
CA THR A 23 17.02 8.33 17.53
C THR A 23 18.14 9.06 16.79
N SER A 24 19.34 9.16 17.38
CA SER A 24 20.51 9.79 16.76
C SER A 24 20.92 9.12 15.43
N ASN A 25 20.51 7.86 15.24
CA ASN A 25 20.92 7.03 14.11
C ASN A 25 19.77 6.74 13.11
N ASN A 26 18.62 7.44 13.23
CA ASN A 26 17.45 7.27 12.33
C ASN A 26 16.96 5.81 12.22
N THR A 27 16.86 5.12 13.35
CA THR A 27 16.50 3.69 13.44
C THR A 27 14.98 3.51 13.56
N TRP A 28 14.24 3.94 12.53
CA TRP A 28 12.78 3.74 12.49
C TRP A 28 12.39 2.26 12.56
N GLU A 29 13.30 1.37 12.19
CA GLU A 29 13.13 -0.08 12.28
C GLU A 29 12.97 -0.59 13.73
N VAL A 30 13.35 0.20 14.74
CA VAL A 30 13.12 -0.16 16.15
C VAL A 30 11.65 -0.02 16.52
N ASP A 31 10.99 1.02 16.01
CA ASP A 31 9.56 1.27 16.26
C ASP A 31 8.67 0.40 15.34
N PHE A 32 9.24 -0.10 14.24
CA PHE A 32 8.56 -0.95 13.27
C PHE A 32 9.55 -1.97 12.68
N PRO A 33 9.76 -3.14 13.32
CA PRO A 33 10.78 -4.11 12.91
C PRO A 33 10.41 -4.75 11.57
N PRO A 34 11.05 -4.36 10.44
CA PRO A 34 10.61 -4.76 9.12
C PRO A 34 11.48 -5.89 8.55
N GLU A 35 10.94 -6.63 7.59
CA GLU A 35 11.67 -7.56 6.74
C GLU A 35 11.85 -6.98 5.33
N HIS A 36 12.82 -7.50 4.57
CA HIS A 36 13.05 -7.16 3.15
C HIS A 36 13.13 -5.65 2.84
N VAL A 37 13.80 -4.89 3.72
CA VAL A 37 13.92 -3.44 3.58
C VAL A 37 14.82 -3.05 2.41
N TRP A 38 14.39 -2.10 1.59
CA TRP A 38 15.20 -1.47 0.54
C TRP A 38 14.97 0.04 0.49
N GLY A 39 15.93 0.77 -0.08
CA GLY A 39 15.85 2.23 -0.19
C GLY A 39 15.92 2.95 1.17
N LYS A 40 16.65 2.40 2.13
CA LYS A 40 16.78 2.94 3.50
C LYS A 40 17.15 4.42 3.53
N ASP A 41 18.02 4.86 2.63
CA ASP A 41 18.46 6.27 2.54
C ASP A 41 17.33 7.24 2.16
N SER A 42 16.21 6.73 1.61
CA SER A 42 15.00 7.52 1.36
C SER A 42 14.09 7.63 2.59
N ILE A 43 14.27 6.79 3.60
CA ILE A 43 13.36 6.66 4.73
C ILE A 43 13.95 7.35 5.96
N ALA A 44 13.19 8.25 6.58
CA ALA A 44 13.64 8.93 7.79
C ALA A 44 12.50 9.28 8.74
N VAL A 45 12.78 9.31 10.03
CA VAL A 45 11.90 9.91 11.04
C VAL A 45 12.11 11.42 11.07
N VAL A 46 11.04 12.19 10.87
CA VAL A 46 11.06 13.65 10.85
C VAL A 46 9.90 14.23 11.65
N ASN A 47 9.99 15.51 11.99
CA ASN A 47 8.87 16.24 12.60
C ASN A 47 7.67 16.26 11.65
N ASP A 48 6.45 16.26 12.20
CA ASP A 48 5.22 16.33 11.41
C ASP A 48 5.22 17.59 10.50
N PRO A 49 5.08 17.43 9.17
CA PRO A 49 5.08 18.55 8.22
C PRO A 49 3.89 19.50 8.39
N ALA A 50 2.84 19.12 9.11
CA ALA A 50 1.71 19.96 9.45
C ALA A 50 1.86 20.68 10.81
N GLY A 51 3.02 20.55 11.48
CA GLY A 51 3.27 21.15 12.79
C GLY A 51 2.71 20.34 13.96
N GLY A 52 2.36 19.07 13.74
CA GLY A 52 1.99 18.14 14.80
C GLY A 52 3.15 17.87 15.78
N LYS A 53 2.82 17.43 17.00
CA LYS A 53 3.80 17.18 18.07
C LYS A 53 4.57 15.87 17.92
N GLU A 54 4.01 14.92 17.17
CA GLU A 54 4.60 13.60 16.99
C GLU A 54 5.48 13.56 15.75
N ASN A 55 6.50 12.71 15.74
CA ASN A 55 7.26 12.47 14.52
C ASN A 55 6.51 11.55 13.57
N VAL A 56 6.97 11.52 12.33
CA VAL A 56 6.39 10.72 11.25
C VAL A 56 7.48 10.07 10.42
N LEU A 57 7.15 8.92 9.83
CA LEU A 57 7.99 8.29 8.83
C LEU A 57 7.88 9.07 7.52
N ARG A 58 9.01 9.49 6.97
CA ARG A 58 9.14 10.21 5.71
C ARG A 58 9.80 9.32 4.68
N VAL A 59 9.22 9.24 3.48
CA VAL A 59 9.85 8.67 2.29
C VAL A 59 10.19 9.79 1.30
N HIS A 60 11.46 9.89 0.94
CA HIS A 60 11.97 10.81 -0.07
C HIS A 60 11.95 10.13 -1.46
N PHE A 61 11.38 10.81 -2.44
CA PHE A 61 11.44 10.40 -3.84
C PHE A 61 12.36 11.34 -4.61
N THR A 62 13.47 10.79 -5.11
CA THR A 62 14.45 11.54 -5.88
C THR A 62 13.87 11.92 -7.25
N LYS A 63 14.06 13.18 -7.65
CA LYS A 63 13.51 13.71 -8.91
C LYS A 63 14.01 12.88 -10.09
N LYS A 64 13.12 12.56 -11.05
CA LYS A 64 13.41 11.76 -12.27
C LYS A 64 13.82 10.29 -12.03
N HIS A 65 13.81 9.82 -10.80
CA HIS A 65 14.14 8.45 -10.48
C HIS A 65 12.87 7.61 -10.34
N TYR A 66 12.92 6.38 -10.86
CA TYR A 66 11.85 5.39 -10.78
C TYR A 66 12.45 3.99 -10.62
N TRP A 67 11.62 3.01 -10.27
CA TRP A 67 12.07 1.61 -10.15
C TRP A 67 12.82 1.13 -11.41
N GLY A 68 14.08 0.71 -11.25
CA GLY A 68 14.98 0.34 -12.36
C GLY A 68 15.88 1.45 -12.89
N SER A 69 15.85 2.65 -12.29
CA SER A 69 16.85 3.69 -12.57
C SER A 69 18.23 3.29 -12.00
N PRO A 70 19.34 3.60 -12.70
CA PRO A 70 20.69 3.20 -12.29
C PRO A 70 21.19 3.85 -10.98
N ASP A 71 20.60 4.99 -10.61
CA ASP A 71 20.97 5.76 -9.41
C ASP A 71 19.97 5.52 -8.26
N ASN A 72 20.50 5.30 -7.06
CA ASN A 72 19.74 5.21 -5.80
C ASN A 72 19.63 6.61 -5.13
N PRO A 73 18.55 6.94 -4.40
CA PRO A 73 17.37 6.11 -4.13
C PRO A 73 16.06 6.66 -4.75
N VAL A 74 15.21 5.75 -5.24
CA VAL A 74 13.95 6.00 -5.98
C VAL A 74 12.70 6.10 -5.07
N GLY A 75 12.89 6.03 -3.75
CA GLY A 75 11.87 5.74 -2.74
C GLY A 75 12.36 4.65 -1.78
N GLY A 76 11.46 3.99 -1.08
CA GLY A 76 11.78 2.88 -0.19
C GLY A 76 10.60 1.95 0.04
N GLY A 77 10.88 0.78 0.60
CA GLY A 77 9.87 -0.22 0.92
C GLY A 77 10.38 -1.27 1.88
N PHE A 78 9.45 -1.97 2.48
CA PHE A 78 9.68 -3.03 3.47
C PHE A 78 8.43 -3.92 3.54
N LEU A 79 8.59 -5.11 4.11
CA LEU A 79 7.49 -5.96 4.53
C LEU A 79 7.36 -5.88 6.05
N TYR A 80 6.13 -5.88 6.54
CA TYR A 80 5.91 -6.20 7.94
C TYR A 80 6.04 -7.72 8.11
N PRO A 81 6.67 -8.22 9.19
CA PRO A 81 6.82 -9.65 9.42
C PRO A 81 5.47 -10.38 9.35
N PRO A 82 5.46 -11.65 8.91
CA PRO A 82 4.26 -12.47 8.92
C PRO A 82 3.61 -12.49 10.31
N ILE A 83 2.30 -12.33 10.34
CA ILE A 83 1.49 -12.49 11.56
C ILE A 83 0.77 -13.85 11.50
N PRO A 84 0.14 -14.31 12.61
CA PRO A 84 -0.72 -15.50 12.56
C PRO A 84 -1.74 -15.42 11.40
N PRO A 85 -2.09 -16.55 10.76
CA PRO A 85 -3.02 -16.54 9.64
C PRO A 85 -4.36 -15.90 10.01
N GLU A 86 -4.80 -14.95 9.19
CA GLU A 86 -6.05 -14.23 9.34
C GLU A 86 -6.85 -14.28 8.03
N THR A 87 -8.17 -14.34 8.14
CA THR A 87 -9.08 -14.32 6.97
C THR A 87 -9.62 -12.93 6.68
N ALA A 88 -9.38 -11.97 7.56
CA ALA A 88 -9.72 -10.58 7.35
C ALA A 88 -8.74 -9.65 8.06
N MET A 89 -8.45 -8.50 7.44
CA MET A 89 -7.50 -7.53 7.99
C MET A 89 -7.86 -6.10 7.62
N LEU A 90 -7.82 -5.22 8.60
CA LEU A 90 -7.85 -3.77 8.40
C LEU A 90 -6.42 -3.23 8.52
N MET A 91 -5.92 -2.64 7.44
CA MET A 91 -4.74 -1.79 7.47
C MET A 91 -5.15 -0.35 7.28
N SER A 92 -4.55 0.57 8.04
CA SER A 92 -4.74 2.00 7.80
C SER A 92 -3.48 2.78 8.05
N PHE A 93 -3.35 3.90 7.35
CA PHE A 93 -2.31 4.87 7.62
C PHE A 93 -2.75 6.29 7.25
N ASP A 94 -2.17 7.28 7.92
CA ASP A 94 -2.31 8.68 7.49
C ASP A 94 -1.20 8.99 6.50
N ILE A 95 -1.53 9.67 5.40
CA ILE A 95 -0.58 10.08 4.37
C ILE A 95 -0.57 11.59 4.16
N TYR A 96 0.63 12.16 4.03
CA TYR A 96 0.85 13.57 3.69
C TYR A 96 1.78 13.70 2.47
N PHE A 97 1.25 14.21 1.36
CA PHE A 97 2.05 14.62 0.20
C PHE A 97 2.50 16.08 0.36
N SER A 98 3.80 16.36 0.23
CA SER A 98 4.33 17.73 0.32
C SER A 98 3.67 18.69 -0.68
N SER A 99 3.68 19.99 -0.38
CA SER A 99 3.11 21.02 -1.27
C SER A 99 3.67 20.96 -2.69
N ASN A 100 4.97 20.69 -2.77
CA ASN A 100 5.72 20.54 -4.01
C ASN A 100 5.73 19.10 -4.56
N PHE A 101 4.97 18.14 -3.99
CA PHE A 101 4.91 16.77 -4.49
C PHE A 101 4.44 16.75 -5.96
N ASP A 102 5.21 16.12 -6.84
CA ASP A 102 4.85 15.85 -8.22
C ASP A 102 4.42 14.40 -8.32
N PHE A 103 3.14 14.20 -8.62
CA PHE A 103 2.59 12.86 -8.77
C PHE A 103 3.13 12.14 -10.01
N SER A 104 3.66 12.88 -10.99
CA SER A 104 4.18 12.35 -12.26
C SER A 104 3.21 11.32 -12.85
N LYS A 105 3.70 10.18 -13.34
CA LYS A 105 2.85 9.09 -13.87
C LYS A 105 2.25 8.18 -12.79
N GLY A 106 2.60 8.41 -11.53
CA GLY A 106 2.15 7.61 -10.40
C GLY A 106 3.27 6.95 -9.60
N GLY A 107 2.86 6.19 -8.59
CA GLY A 107 3.73 5.44 -7.71
C GLY A 107 2.93 4.52 -6.79
N LYS A 108 3.64 3.78 -5.95
CA LYS A 108 3.09 2.74 -5.06
C LYS A 108 3.12 3.20 -3.61
N LEU A 109 2.10 2.83 -2.87
CA LEU A 109 1.92 3.07 -1.44
C LEU A 109 1.81 1.74 -0.69
N PRO A 110 1.92 1.77 0.65
CA PRO A 110 1.72 0.59 1.48
C PRO A 110 0.41 -0.14 1.17
N GLY A 111 0.41 -1.45 1.40
CA GLY A 111 -0.64 -2.37 1.03
C GLY A 111 -0.60 -3.63 1.86
N LEU A 112 -1.65 -4.44 1.74
CA LEU A 112 -1.70 -5.78 2.32
C LEU A 112 -1.09 -6.81 1.37
N TRP A 113 -0.57 -7.89 1.94
CA TRP A 113 -0.09 -9.06 1.22
C TRP A 113 -0.50 -10.32 2.01
N GLY A 114 -0.54 -11.46 1.33
CA GLY A 114 -0.81 -12.74 1.96
C GLY A 114 -0.44 -13.91 1.06
N GLY A 115 -0.48 -15.12 1.63
CA GLY A 115 0.02 -16.34 0.99
C GLY A 115 1.54 -16.47 1.10
N ASN A 116 2.16 -17.19 0.16
CA ASN A 116 3.59 -17.45 0.20
C ASN A 116 4.42 -16.22 -0.21
N VAL A 117 5.23 -15.68 0.73
CA VAL A 117 6.03 -14.46 0.53
C VAL A 117 7.06 -14.59 -0.59
N ASP A 118 7.66 -15.78 -0.74
CA ASP A 118 8.66 -16.05 -1.78
C ASP A 118 8.02 -16.08 -3.18
N ALA A 119 6.72 -16.36 -3.23
CA ALA A 119 5.95 -16.51 -4.46
C ALA A 119 5.29 -15.21 -4.96
N CYS A 120 5.37 -14.11 -4.19
CA CYS A 120 4.73 -12.83 -4.49
C CYS A 120 5.71 -11.68 -4.81
N GLY A 121 7.00 -12.01 -4.94
CA GLY A 121 8.09 -11.07 -5.21
C GLY A 121 8.32 -10.78 -6.71
N SER A 122 8.72 -9.53 -6.99
CA SER A 122 9.30 -9.00 -8.24
C SER A 122 9.36 -9.92 -9.49
N GLY A 123 8.21 -10.27 -10.04
CA GLY A 123 8.09 -10.93 -11.35
C GLY A 123 7.77 -12.42 -11.33
N SER A 124 7.74 -13.08 -10.17
CA SER A 124 7.12 -14.40 -10.00
C SER A 124 5.77 -14.16 -9.34
N TYR A 125 4.69 -14.39 -10.07
CA TYR A 125 3.34 -14.40 -9.51
C TYR A 125 2.79 -15.80 -9.70
N THR A 126 2.76 -16.58 -8.63
CA THR A 126 2.03 -17.85 -8.59
C THR A 126 0.62 -17.60 -8.07
N GLU A 127 -0.21 -18.64 -8.09
CA GLU A 127 -1.61 -18.58 -7.61
C GLU A 127 -1.70 -18.62 -6.07
N ASP A 128 -0.60 -18.84 -5.36
CA ASP A 128 -0.57 -19.12 -3.91
C ASP A 128 -0.37 -17.87 -3.05
N CYS A 129 -0.55 -16.68 -3.62
CA CYS A 129 -0.31 -15.43 -2.93
C CYS A 129 -1.05 -14.23 -3.56
N PHE A 130 -1.24 -13.18 -2.77
CA PHE A 130 -1.82 -11.93 -3.24
C PHE A 130 -1.06 -10.70 -2.71
N THR A 131 -1.11 -9.60 -3.48
CA THR A 131 -0.67 -8.29 -3.00
C THR A 131 -1.66 -7.20 -3.39
N LEU A 132 -1.96 -6.30 -2.47
CA LEU A 132 -2.96 -5.25 -2.61
C LEU A 132 -2.37 -3.92 -2.17
N ARG A 133 -1.71 -3.22 -3.09
CA ARG A 133 -1.07 -1.93 -2.80
C ARG A 133 -1.96 -0.79 -3.24
N PHE A 134 -2.07 0.23 -2.39
CA PHE A 134 -2.52 1.51 -2.87
C PHE A 134 -1.54 2.06 -3.91
N VAL A 135 -2.06 2.82 -4.86
CA VAL A 135 -1.27 3.57 -5.83
C VAL A 135 -1.80 4.99 -5.94
N TRP A 136 -0.91 5.90 -6.31
CA TRP A 136 -1.32 7.17 -6.90
C TRP A 136 -0.98 7.18 -8.39
N ARG A 137 -1.69 8.00 -9.14
CA ARG A 137 -1.46 8.34 -10.54
C ARG A 137 -1.33 9.85 -10.67
N GLU A 138 -1.20 10.31 -11.90
CA GLU A 138 -1.16 11.74 -12.23
C GLU A 138 -2.29 12.51 -11.54
N GLY A 139 -1.97 13.72 -11.07
CA GLY A 139 -2.92 14.54 -10.32
C GLY A 139 -3.30 14.02 -8.92
N GLY A 140 -2.68 12.94 -8.45
CA GLY A 140 -3.00 12.32 -7.15
C GLY A 140 -4.17 11.35 -7.23
N VAL A 141 -4.61 10.99 -8.44
CA VAL A 141 -5.67 9.99 -8.65
C VAL A 141 -5.31 8.68 -7.95
N GLY A 142 -6.20 8.20 -7.10
CA GLY A 142 -6.00 6.97 -6.34
C GLY A 142 -6.43 5.72 -7.10
N GLY A 143 -5.92 4.57 -6.66
CA GLY A 143 -6.38 3.24 -7.06
C GLY A 143 -5.69 2.16 -6.21
N ILE A 144 -6.01 0.90 -6.50
CA ILE A 144 -5.26 -0.26 -6.02
C ILE A 144 -4.55 -0.89 -7.20
N PHE A 145 -3.29 -1.29 -6.97
CA PHE A 145 -2.56 -2.19 -7.84
C PHE A 145 -2.52 -3.56 -7.17
N ALA A 146 -3.27 -4.49 -7.75
CA ALA A 146 -3.56 -5.78 -7.18
C ALA A 146 -2.88 -6.90 -7.97
N HIS A 147 -2.30 -7.85 -7.26
CA HIS A 147 -2.03 -9.18 -7.77
C HIS A 147 -2.97 -10.12 -7.06
N LEU A 148 -3.89 -10.65 -7.83
CA LEU A 148 -4.90 -11.61 -7.40
C LEU A 148 -4.76 -12.85 -8.26
N PRO A 149 -5.20 -14.02 -7.77
CA PRO A 149 -5.33 -15.22 -8.57
C PRO A 149 -6.14 -14.97 -9.86
N ARG A 150 -5.86 -15.73 -10.93
CA ARG A 150 -6.41 -15.44 -12.27
C ARG A 150 -7.86 -15.85 -12.44
N ASP A 151 -8.34 -16.79 -11.65
CA ASP A 151 -9.68 -17.39 -11.76
C ASP A 151 -10.78 -16.51 -11.14
N GLN A 152 -10.87 -15.27 -11.60
CA GLN A 152 -11.91 -14.33 -11.19
C GLN A 152 -13.26 -14.65 -11.82
N SER A 153 -14.32 -13.96 -11.37
CA SER A 153 -15.64 -14.09 -12.00
C SER A 153 -15.56 -13.72 -13.49
N PRO A 154 -16.34 -14.38 -14.39
CA PRO A 154 -16.26 -14.12 -15.82
C PRO A 154 -16.49 -12.64 -16.20
N ASP A 155 -17.29 -11.92 -15.41
CA ASP A 155 -17.63 -10.50 -15.55
C ASP A 155 -16.63 -9.57 -14.83
N PHE A 156 -15.61 -10.10 -14.13
CA PHE A 156 -14.71 -9.31 -13.30
C PHE A 156 -14.03 -8.18 -14.08
N CYS A 157 -13.54 -8.49 -15.29
CA CYS A 157 -12.89 -7.51 -16.17
C CYS A 157 -13.86 -6.62 -16.94
N ASP A 158 -15.15 -6.95 -16.96
CA ASP A 158 -16.19 -6.11 -17.58
C ASP A 158 -16.64 -4.98 -16.64
N ARG A 159 -16.23 -5.03 -15.37
CA ARG A 159 -16.56 -4.01 -14.38
C ARG A 159 -15.85 -2.68 -14.69
N PRO A 160 -16.56 -1.54 -14.59
CA PRO A 160 -16.01 -0.23 -14.95
C PRO A 160 -14.90 0.26 -14.01
N ASP A 161 -14.83 -0.30 -12.80
CA ASP A 161 -13.82 0.00 -11.79
C ASP A 161 -12.63 -0.99 -11.80
N VAL A 162 -12.60 -1.94 -12.73
CA VAL A 162 -11.51 -2.92 -12.89
C VAL A 162 -10.75 -2.68 -14.18
N MET A 163 -9.42 -2.73 -14.10
CA MET A 163 -8.51 -2.63 -15.24
C MET A 163 -7.65 -3.90 -15.34
N CYS A 164 -8.04 -4.82 -16.23
CA CYS A 164 -7.34 -6.10 -16.44
C CYS A 164 -6.19 -6.05 -17.46
N GLU A 165 -6.11 -5.02 -18.30
CA GLU A 165 -5.17 -4.93 -19.43
C GLU A 165 -3.72 -4.59 -19.02
N THR A 166 -3.23 -5.05 -17.86
CA THR A 166 -1.84 -4.81 -17.48
C THR A 166 -1.09 -6.12 -17.36
N SER A 167 0.01 -6.23 -18.11
CA SER A 167 0.95 -7.36 -18.05
C SER A 167 1.63 -7.51 -16.69
N TRP A 168 1.35 -6.60 -15.75
CA TRP A 168 1.99 -6.48 -14.46
C TRP A 168 1.02 -6.62 -13.29
N GLY A 169 -0.29 -6.81 -13.49
CA GLY A 169 -1.28 -6.85 -12.39
C GLY A 169 -2.61 -6.19 -12.76
N LEU A 170 -3.49 -6.05 -11.78
CA LEU A 170 -4.83 -5.50 -11.94
C LEU A 170 -4.91 -4.09 -11.34
N GLY A 171 -5.62 -3.19 -11.99
CA GLY A 171 -6.00 -1.90 -11.41
C GLY A 171 -7.42 -1.95 -10.87
N LEU A 172 -7.63 -1.60 -9.59
CA LEU A 172 -8.98 -1.54 -9.00
C LEU A 172 -9.30 -0.12 -8.52
N GLY A 173 -10.52 0.35 -8.81
CA GLY A 173 -11.08 1.63 -8.33
C GLY A 173 -10.35 2.87 -8.76
N ARG A 174 -9.61 2.80 -9.86
CA ARG A 174 -8.82 3.96 -10.30
C ARG A 174 -9.74 5.15 -10.52
N GLY A 175 -9.42 6.29 -9.90
CA GLY A 175 -10.21 7.52 -10.06
C GLY A 175 -11.39 7.65 -9.11
N THR A 176 -11.68 6.64 -8.28
CA THR A 176 -12.76 6.73 -7.29
C THR A 176 -12.40 7.65 -6.12
N TRP A 177 -11.11 7.81 -5.80
CA TRP A 177 -10.60 8.84 -4.89
C TRP A 177 -9.41 9.62 -5.48
N THR A 178 -9.06 10.74 -4.84
CA THR A 178 -7.90 11.56 -5.23
C THR A 178 -7.20 12.09 -3.99
N PHE A 179 -5.92 11.75 -3.84
CA PHE A 179 -5.06 12.30 -2.81
C PHE A 179 -4.80 13.79 -3.03
N LYS A 180 -4.79 14.53 -1.93
CA LYS A 180 -4.45 15.96 -1.89
C LYS A 180 -3.06 16.17 -1.31
N LYS A 181 -2.43 17.25 -1.75
CA LYS A 181 -1.18 17.76 -1.17
C LYS A 181 -1.48 18.61 0.07
N SER A 182 -0.44 18.82 0.88
CA SER A 182 -0.41 19.77 1.99
C SER A 182 -1.42 19.52 3.11
N ARG A 183 -1.92 18.28 3.25
CA ARG A 183 -2.80 17.90 4.35
C ARG A 183 -2.67 16.41 4.65
N TRP A 184 -2.86 16.05 5.91
CA TRP A 184 -2.99 14.64 6.32
C TRP A 184 -4.30 14.07 5.79
N GLN A 185 -4.25 12.84 5.31
CA GLN A 185 -5.41 12.08 4.87
C GLN A 185 -5.31 10.66 5.40
N ARG A 186 -6.33 10.20 6.11
CA ARG A 186 -6.37 8.83 6.60
C ARG A 186 -6.92 7.93 5.51
N ILE A 187 -6.14 6.94 5.09
CA ILE A 187 -6.58 5.91 4.15
C ILE A 187 -6.58 4.55 4.85
N SER A 188 -7.64 3.76 4.62
CA SER A 188 -7.76 2.40 5.12
C SER A 188 -8.09 1.42 3.99
N MET A 189 -7.62 0.19 4.13
CA MET A 189 -8.00 -0.97 3.35
C MET A 189 -8.43 -2.06 4.31
N TYR A 190 -9.69 -2.49 4.21
CA TYR A 190 -10.16 -3.72 4.81
C TYR A 190 -10.20 -4.80 3.73
N VAL A 191 -9.52 -5.91 3.97
CA VAL A 191 -9.52 -7.09 3.11
C VAL A 191 -10.22 -8.20 3.86
N LYS A 192 -11.18 -8.85 3.22
CA LYS A 192 -11.71 -10.16 3.63
C LYS A 192 -11.40 -11.15 2.54
N LEU A 193 -10.73 -12.25 2.87
CA LEU A 193 -10.50 -13.36 1.96
C LEU A 193 -11.83 -14.05 1.64
N ASN A 194 -11.91 -14.66 0.46
CA ASN A 194 -12.99 -15.55 0.11
C ASN A 194 -12.87 -16.87 0.86
N ILE A 195 -13.98 -17.59 0.93
CA ILE A 195 -13.97 -19.02 1.23
C ILE A 195 -13.45 -19.74 -0.04
N PRO A 196 -12.53 -20.73 0.07
CA PRO A 196 -12.07 -21.48 -1.08
C PRO A 196 -13.24 -22.05 -1.90
N GLY A 197 -13.23 -21.81 -3.22
CA GLY A 197 -14.34 -22.20 -4.12
C GLY A 197 -15.52 -21.22 -4.17
N HIS A 198 -15.52 -20.14 -3.37
CA HIS A 198 -16.53 -19.09 -3.38
C HIS A 198 -15.94 -17.73 -3.83
N GLN A 199 -16.80 -16.87 -4.38
CA GLN A 199 -16.46 -15.50 -4.81
C GLN A 199 -17.01 -14.46 -3.82
N ASP A 200 -16.66 -14.60 -2.54
CA ASP A 200 -17.19 -13.78 -1.44
C ASP A 200 -16.13 -12.96 -0.69
N GLY A 201 -14.90 -12.93 -1.22
CA GLY A 201 -13.81 -12.05 -0.77
C GLY A 201 -14.00 -10.61 -1.26
N TYR A 202 -13.49 -9.63 -0.52
CA TYR A 202 -13.64 -8.22 -0.89
C TYR A 202 -12.61 -7.26 -0.29
N ILE A 203 -12.46 -6.10 -0.95
CA ILE A 203 -11.75 -4.92 -0.43
C ILE A 203 -12.77 -3.83 -0.11
N LYS A 204 -12.63 -3.20 1.04
CA LYS A 204 -13.24 -1.91 1.32
C LYS A 204 -12.13 -0.87 1.51
N VAL A 205 -12.21 0.24 0.79
CA VAL A 205 -11.28 1.37 0.95
C VAL A 205 -12.02 2.53 1.59
N GLU A 206 -11.39 3.26 2.50
CA GLU A 206 -11.93 4.52 3.01
C GLU A 206 -10.85 5.60 2.99
N LEU A 207 -11.20 6.80 2.55
CA LEU A 207 -10.33 7.98 2.60
C LEU A 207 -11.04 9.09 3.36
N ASN A 208 -10.51 9.49 4.52
CA ASN A 208 -11.13 10.48 5.42
C ASN A 208 -12.62 10.19 5.68
N GLU A 209 -12.94 8.95 6.06
CA GLU A 209 -14.30 8.48 6.37
C GLU A 209 -15.25 8.38 5.16
N LEU A 210 -14.83 8.80 3.97
CA LEU A 210 -15.56 8.50 2.73
C LEU A 210 -15.25 7.06 2.32
N THR A 211 -16.27 6.21 2.35
CA THR A 211 -16.17 4.82 1.91
C THR A 211 -16.22 4.73 0.39
N PHE A 212 -15.23 4.04 -0.17
CA PHE A 212 -15.17 3.60 -1.56
C PHE A 212 -15.13 2.06 -1.52
N LEU A 213 -16.21 1.45 -1.99
CA LEU A 213 -16.44 0.03 -1.80
C LEU A 213 -16.12 -0.69 -3.11
N MET A 214 -15.23 -1.69 -3.01
CA MET A 214 -14.68 -2.41 -4.17
C MET A 214 -14.80 -3.92 -3.96
N TYR A 215 -15.90 -4.48 -4.42
CA TYR A 215 -16.17 -5.93 -4.42
C TYR A 215 -15.59 -6.54 -5.72
N GLN A 216 -15.15 -7.80 -5.88
CA GLN A 216 -15.12 -9.09 -5.17
C GLN A 216 -13.95 -9.86 -5.83
N TRP A 217 -13.22 -10.77 -5.16
CA TRP A 217 -12.25 -11.64 -5.88
C TRP A 217 -12.17 -13.09 -5.37
N TYR A 218 -11.60 -13.94 -6.21
CA TYR A 218 -11.30 -15.36 -5.99
C TYR A 218 -9.89 -15.61 -5.44
N ASP A 219 -9.79 -16.53 -4.49
CA ASP A 219 -8.56 -17.22 -4.08
C ASP A 219 -8.72 -18.72 -4.37
N VAL A 220 -7.74 -19.28 -5.09
CA VAL A 220 -7.56 -20.72 -5.26
C VAL A 220 -6.83 -21.18 -4.03
N GLY A 221 -7.56 -21.44 -2.95
CA GLY A 221 -6.98 -22.13 -1.81
C GLY A 221 -6.47 -23.49 -2.27
N SER A 222 -5.15 -23.69 -2.30
CA SER A 222 -4.56 -25.02 -2.36
C SER A 222 -4.97 -25.76 -1.09
N THR A 223 -5.60 -26.91 -1.28
CA THR A 223 -5.86 -27.93 -0.24
C THR A 223 -4.62 -28.27 0.58
#